data_AF-A0A917Z747-F1
#
_entry.id   AF-A0A917Z747-F1
#
_cell.length_a   1.000
_cell.length_b   1.000
_cell.length_c   1.000
_cell.angle_alpha   90.00
_cell.angle_beta   90.00
_cell.angle_gamma   90.00
#
_symmetry.space_group_name_H-M   'P 1'
#
loop_
_entity.id
_entity.type
_entity.pdbx_description
1 polymer ?
#
loop_
_entity_poly.entity_id
_entity_poly.type
_entity_poly.pdbx_seq_one_letter_code
_entity_poly.pdbx_strand_id
1 'polypeptide(L)' 'MMTTAAYEPLLSIPPAHSCRAAAPDSWWVYRHSLGADGSPLPWGQVVHYCRSEAEALDWIDDQITDSSA' A
#
# COMPACT_ATOMS: atom_id res chain seq x y z
N MET A 1 -14.94 35.00 12.46
CA MET A 1 -13.71 34.48 11.84
C MET A 1 -13.81 32.96 11.88
N MET A 2 -13.88 32.29 10.72
CA MET A 2 -13.97 30.83 10.67
C MET A 2 -12.57 30.25 10.87
N THR A 3 -12.40 29.46 11.92
CA THR A 3 -11.15 28.75 12.21
C THR A 3 -10.94 27.69 11.13
N THR A 4 -10.00 27.92 10.22
CA THR A 4 -9.48 26.88 9.33
C THR A 4 -8.87 25.80 10.22
N ALA A 5 -9.56 24.67 10.37
CA ALA A 5 -9.00 23.50 11.03
C ALA A 5 -7.72 23.12 10.27
N ALA A 6 -6.59 23.11 10.97
CA ALA A 6 -5.35 22.61 10.44
C ALA A 6 -5.59 21.17 9.98
N TYR A 7 -5.44 20.91 8.68
CA TYR A 7 -5.37 19.56 8.15
C TYR A 7 -4.04 18.99 8.64
N GLU A 8 -4.05 18.33 9.80
CA GLU A 8 -2.95 17.48 10.21
C GLU A 8 -2.99 16.26 9.28
N PRO A 9 -1.98 16.05 8.41
CA PRO A 9 -1.90 14.79 7.70
C PRO A 9 -1.78 13.74 8.79
N LEU A 10 -2.85 12.95 8.97
CA LEU A 10 -2.83 11.75 9.79
C LEU A 10 -1.54 11.03 9.42
N LEU A 11 -0.58 11.01 10.37
CA LEU A 11 0.72 10.34 10.28
C LEU A 11 0.57 9.16 9.33
N SER A 12 1.21 9.25 8.16
CA SER A 12 1.13 8.26 7.08
C SER A 12 1.38 6.88 7.66
N ILE A 13 0.32 6.19 8.07
CA ILE A 13 0.44 4.82 8.51
C ILE A 13 0.82 4.07 7.23
N PRO A 14 2.01 3.45 7.19
CA PRO A 14 2.53 2.93 5.94
C PRO A 14 1.49 1.98 5.35
N PRO A 15 1.11 2.18 4.08
CA PRO A 15 0.10 1.34 3.47
C PRO A 15 0.54 -0.12 3.53
N ALA A 16 -0.36 -1.00 3.96
CA ALA A 16 -0.08 -2.43 3.95
C ALA A 16 -0.14 -2.92 2.51
N HIS A 17 0.97 -3.42 2.00
CA HIS A 17 1.05 -4.04 0.68
C HIS A 17 0.93 -5.56 0.80
N SER A 18 0.20 -6.17 -0.12
CA SER A 18 0.18 -7.62 -0.30
C SER A 18 0.36 -7.95 -1.77
N CYS A 19 0.91 -9.12 -2.10
CA CYS A 19 0.99 -9.59 -3.48
C CYS A 19 0.21 -10.89 -3.64
N ARG A 20 -0.36 -11.11 -4.83
CA ARG A 20 -1.11 -12.32 -5.15
C ARG A 20 -0.93 -12.72 -6.60
N ALA A 21 -0.73 -14.02 -6.84
CA ALA A 21 -0.76 -14.59 -8.18
C ALA A 21 -2.16 -14.47 -8.79
N ALA A 22 -2.26 -13.81 -9.93
CA ALA A 22 -3.45 -13.78 -10.78
C ALA A 22 -3.37 -14.86 -11.88
N ALA A 23 -2.17 -15.21 -12.32
CA ALA A 23 -1.86 -16.27 -13.28
C ALA A 23 -0.44 -16.82 -13.02
N PRO A 24 0.00 -17.90 -13.68
CA PRO A 24 1.35 -18.48 -13.48
C PRO A 24 2.48 -17.45 -13.61
N ASP A 25 2.38 -16.57 -14.61
CA ASP A 25 3.35 -15.49 -14.89
C ASP A 25 2.72 -14.10 -14.68
N SER A 26 1.76 -13.99 -13.75
CA SER A 26 1.10 -12.73 -13.46
C SER A 26 0.84 -12.57 -11.97
N TRP A 27 1.47 -11.55 -11.38
CA TRP A 27 1.42 -11.22 -9.97
C TRP A 27 0.94 -9.80 -9.78
N TRP A 28 -0.01 -9.59 -8.89
CA TRP A 28 -0.62 -8.29 -8.67
C TRP A 28 -0.32 -7.84 -7.24
N VAL A 29 0.09 -6.57 -7.10
CA VAL A 29 0.32 -5.94 -5.80
C VAL A 29 -0.92 -5.14 -5.42
N TYR A 30 -1.41 -5.40 -4.22
CA TYR A 30 -2.56 -4.74 -3.63
C TYR A 30 -2.09 -3.81 -2.52
N ARG A 31 -2.60 -2.59 -2.53
CA ARG A 31 -2.45 -1.62 -1.47
C ARG A 31 -3.71 -1.60 -0.63
N HIS A 32 -3.56 -1.85 0.66
CA HIS A 32 -4.63 -1.81 1.64
C HIS A 32 -4.52 -0.53 2.45
N SER A 33 -5.63 0.22 2.52
CA SER A 33 -5.79 1.24 3.53
C SER A 33 -5.89 0.59 4.90
N LEU A 34 -5.40 1.27 5.92
CA LEU A 34 -5.49 0.80 7.30
C LEU A 34 -6.77 1.35 7.93
N GLY A 35 -7.50 0.49 8.63
CA GLY A 35 -8.64 0.89 9.45
C GLY A 35 -8.19 1.67 10.69
N ALA A 36 -9.16 2.18 11.46
CA ALA A 36 -8.88 2.93 12.69
C ALA A 36 -8.06 2.12 13.71
N ASP A 37 -8.17 0.79 13.67
CA ASP A 37 -7.42 -0.15 14.52
C ASP A 37 -6.02 -0.48 13.99
N GLY A 38 -5.56 0.18 12.92
CA GLY A 38 -4.26 -0.08 12.28
C GLY A 38 -4.19 -1.38 11.48
N SER A 39 -5.31 -2.13 11.38
CA SER A 39 -5.40 -3.36 10.60
C SER A 39 -5.72 -3.05 9.12
N PRO A 40 -5.17 -3.81 8.16
CA PRO A 40 -5.50 -3.64 6.75
C PRO A 40 -6.98 -3.92 6.48
N LEU A 41 -7.62 -3.01 5.76
CA LEU A 41 -8.99 -3.21 5.31
C LEU A 41 -9.05 -4.35 4.29
N PRO A 42 -10.16 -5.10 4.26
CA PRO A 42 -10.32 -6.24 3.36
C PRO A 42 -10.36 -5.83 1.87
N TRP A 43 -10.60 -4.56 1.58
CA TRP A 43 -10.59 -4.01 0.24
C TRP A 43 -9.21 -3.42 -0.08
N GLY A 44 -8.46 -4.12 -0.93
CA GLY A 44 -7.20 -3.63 -1.48
C GLY A 44 -7.37 -3.16 -2.92
N GLN A 45 -6.70 -2.06 -3.28
CA GLN A 45 -6.63 -1.60 -4.67
C GLN A 45 -5.38 -2.18 -5.33
N VAL A 46 -5.48 -2.66 -6.57
CA VAL A 46 -4.31 -3.06 -7.34
C VAL A 46 -3.50 -1.82 -7.71
N VAL A 47 -2.23 -1.79 -7.31
CA VAL A 47 -1.32 -0.67 -7.54
C VAL A 47 -0.18 -1.02 -8.50
N HIS A 48 0.13 -2.31 -8.64
CA HIS A 48 1.21 -2.75 -9.52
C HIS A 48 0.93 -4.14 -10.11
N TYR A 49 1.46 -4.35 -11.32
CA TYR A 49 1.35 -5.60 -12.08
C TYR A 49 2.74 -6.10 -12.43
N CYS A 50 3.05 -7.33 -12.04
CA CYS A 50 4.34 -7.98 -12.18
C CYS A 50 4.20 -9.30 -12.94
N ARG A 51 5.31 -9.81 -13.46
CA ARG A 51 5.36 -11.12 -14.12
C ARG A 51 5.79 -12.24 -13.19
N SER A 52 6.36 -11.88 -12.03
CA SER A 52 6.84 -12.83 -11.03
C SER A 52 6.57 -12.32 -9.61
N GLU A 53 6.55 -13.25 -8.66
CA GLU A 53 6.47 -12.93 -7.23
C GLU A 53 7.66 -12.07 -6.78
N ALA A 54 8.86 -12.38 -7.28
CA ALA A 54 10.08 -11.67 -6.93
C ALA A 54 10.00 -10.18 -7.30
N GLU A 55 9.54 -9.86 -8.51
CA GLU A 55 9.31 -8.46 -8.93
C GLU A 55 8.25 -7.76 -8.08
N ALA A 56 7.20 -8.48 -7.66
CA ALA A 56 6.18 -7.91 -6.80
C ALA A 56 6.71 -7.58 -5.40
N LEU A 57 7.55 -8.45 -4.85
CA LEU A 57 8.19 -8.25 -3.55
C LEU A 57 9.25 -7.14 -3.58
N ASP A 58 10.07 -7.09 -4.63
CA ASP A 58 11.08 -6.05 -4.85
C ASP A 58 10.42 -4.67 -4.91
N TRP A 59 9.32 -4.54 -5.66
CA TRP A 59 8.55 -3.30 -5.72
C TRP A 59 7.97 -2.90 -4.35
N ILE A 60 7.51 -3.86 -3.54
CA ILE A 60 7.00 -3.58 -2.19
C ILE A 60 8.12 -3.04 -1.29
N ASP A 61 9.32 -3.61 -1.36
CA ASP A 61 10.48 -3.18 -0.58
C ASP A 61 10.89 -1.74 -0.95
N ASP A 62 10.90 -1.41 -2.24
CA ASP A 62 11.13 -0.05 -2.73
C ASP A 62 10.12 0.94 -2.17
N GLN A 63 8.83 0.58 -2.10
CA GLN A 63 7.80 1.48 -1.54
C GLN A 63 7.95 1.71 -0.03
N ILE A 64 8.42 0.72 0.71
CA ILE A 64 8.69 0.85 2.16
C ILE A 64 9.90 1.75 2.38
N THR A 65 10.93 1.61 1.54
CA THR A 65 12.16 2.38 1.60
C THR A 65 11.93 3.85 1.24
N ASP A 66 11.18 4.14 0.16
CA ASP A 66 10.82 5.51 -0.25
C ASP A 66 9.96 6.23 0.80
N SER A 67 9.07 5.50 1.49
CA SER A 67 8.22 6.06 2.54
C SER A 67 9.00 6.46 3.83
N SER A 68 10.29 6.11 3.93
CA SER A 68 11.13 6.38 5.10
C SER A 68 12.11 7.56 4.93
N ALA A 69 12.03 8.30 3.80
CA ALA A 69 12.92 9.42 3.46
C ALA A 69 12.34 10.81 3.76
#